data_AF-A0A8X7RJ30-F1
#
_entry.id   AF-A0A8X7RJ30-F1
#
_cell.length_a   1.000
_cell.length_b   1.000
_cell.length_c   1.000
_cell.angle_alpha   90.00
_cell.angle_beta   90.00
_cell.angle_gamma   90.00
#
_symmetry.space_group_name_H-M   'P 1'
#
loop_
_entity.id
_entity.type
_entity.pdbx_description
1 polymer ?
#
loop_
_entity_poly.entity_id
_entity_poly.type
_entity_poly.pdbx_seq_one_letter_code
_entity_poly.pdbx_strand_id
1 'polypeptide(L)' 'MDMKSNMGSFATALNDKDVWVMNVVPEDGPNTLKLIYDRGLMGAVHSWCEAFSTYPRTYDLFLCYVLKFL' A
#
# COMPACT_ATOMS: atom_id res chain seq x y z
N MET A 1 -3.15 -0.48 -5.98
CA MET A 1 -2.03 -0.67 -5.03
C MET A 1 -1.64 0.67 -4.45
N ASP A 2 -1.50 0.77 -3.13
CA ASP A 2 -0.98 1.95 -2.45
C ASP A 2 0.46 1.65 -2.00
N MET A 3 1.46 2.22 -2.68
CA MET A 3 2.88 1.89 -2.48
C MET A 3 3.56 2.60 -1.31
N LYS A 4 2.84 3.45 -0.57
CA LYS A 4 3.36 4.09 0.65
C LYS A 4 2.22 4.39 1.61
N SER A 5 1.61 3.32 2.11
CA SER A 5 0.45 3.48 2.98
C SER A 5 0.88 3.72 4.43
N ASN A 6 0.92 4.99 4.85
CA ASN A 6 1.18 5.32 6.26
C ASN A 6 0.04 4.84 7.17
N MET A 7 -1.22 4.99 6.79
CA MET A 7 -2.36 4.64 7.66
C MET A 7 -3.52 3.94 6.94
N GLY A 8 -3.35 3.53 5.67
CA GLY A 8 -4.43 2.89 4.92
C GLY A 8 -5.53 3.85 4.46
N SER A 9 -5.34 5.18 4.56
CA SER A 9 -6.38 6.17 4.27
C SER A 9 -6.93 6.10 2.84
N PHE A 10 -6.08 5.75 1.86
CA PHE A 10 -6.51 5.55 0.48
C PHE A 10 -7.44 4.34 0.34
N ALA A 11 -7.13 3.24 1.04
CA ALA A 11 -7.99 2.06 1.07
C ALA A 11 -9.31 2.32 1.82
N THR A 12 -9.29 3.13 2.88
CA THR A 12 -10.51 3.56 3.58
C THR A 12 -11.41 4.43 2.70
N ALA A 13 -10.83 5.34 1.90
CA ALA A 13 -11.59 6.20 0.97
C ALA A 13 -12.25 5.41 -0.17
N LEU A 14 -11.70 4.24 -0.51
CA LEU A 14 -12.22 3.34 -1.54
C LEU A 14 -13.09 2.21 -0.97
N ASN A 15 -13.38 2.21 0.33
CA ASN A 15 -14.18 1.17 0.99
C ASN A 15 -15.63 1.11 0.47
N ASP A 16 -16.15 2.22 -0.07
CA ASP A 16 -17.49 2.30 -0.68
C ASP A 16 -17.51 1.82 -2.15
N LYS A 17 -16.36 1.43 -2.71
CA LYS A 17 -16.22 0.88 -4.06
C LYS A 17 -15.81 -0.58 -3.96
N ASP A 18 -16.28 -1.40 -4.90
CA ASP A 18 -15.91 -2.82 -4.99
C ASP A 18 -14.50 -2.98 -5.60
N VAL A 19 -13.49 -2.44 -4.91
CA VAL A 19 -12.09 -2.46 -5.33
C VAL A 19 -11.21 -2.94 -4.20
N TRP A 20 -10.24 -3.81 -4.51
CA TRP A 20 -9.26 -4.27 -3.53
C TRP A 20 -8.00 -3.42 -3.59
N VAL A 21 -7.65 -2.81 -2.46
CA VAL A 21 -6.43 -2.01 -2.32
C VAL A 21 -5.41 -2.78 -1.51
N MET A 22 -4.32 -3.19 -2.16
CA MET A 22 -3.13 -3.70 -1.48
C MET A 22 -2.28 -2.53 -0.99
N ASN A 23 -2.15 -2.39 0.34
CA ASN A 23 -1.30 -1.39 0.97
C ASN A 23 0.12 -1.93 1.16
N VAL A 24 1.11 -1.21 0.65
CA VAL A 24 2.52 -1.59 0.80
C VAL A 24 3.16 -0.60 1.76
N VAL A 25 3.81 -1.15 2.78
CA VAL A 25 4.58 -0.39 3.77
C VAL A 25 6.07 -0.63 3.47
N PRO A 26 6.87 0.43 3.27
CA PRO A 26 8.31 0.28 3.07
C PRO A 26 8.97 -0.23 4.35
N GLU A 27 9.90 -1.17 4.21
CA GLU A 27 10.67 -1.72 5.34
C GLU A 27 11.55 -0.66 6.01
N ASP A 28 12.01 0.33 5.25
CA ASP A 28 12.82 1.46 5.75
C ASP A 28 12.02 2.48 6.60
N GLY A 29 10.69 2.33 6.71
CA GLY A 29 9.79 3.29 7.35
C GLY A 29 9.20 2.82 8.69
N PRO A 30 8.42 3.68 9.36
CA PRO A 30 7.65 3.28 10.54
C PRO A 30 6.64 2.18 10.18
N ASN A 31 6.71 1.05 10.87
CA ASN A 31 5.86 -0.13 10.64
C ASN A 31 4.38 0.13 11.02
N THR A 32 3.62 0.65 10.07
CA THR A 32 2.18 0.91 10.22
C THR A 32 1.30 -0.27 9.78
N LEU A 33 1.93 -1.38 9.37
CA LEU A 33 1.26 -2.59 8.91
C LEU A 33 0.25 -3.12 9.94
N LYS A 34 0.59 -3.09 11.23
CA LYS A 34 -0.30 -3.50 12.32
C LYS A 34 -1.59 -2.67 12.35
N LEU A 35 -1.47 -1.34 12.20
CA LEU A 35 -2.60 -0.40 12.12
C LEU A 35 -3.48 -0.59 10.88
N ILE A 36 -2.92 -1.15 9.80
CA ILE A 36 -3.66 -1.47 8.57
C ILE A 36 -4.47 -2.76 8.77
N TYR A 37 -3.85 -3.79 9.35
CA TYR A 37 -4.55 -5.02 9.70
C TYR A 37 -5.63 -4.82 10.76
N ASP A 38 -5.37 -3.99 11.79
CA ASP A 38 -6.37 -3.65 12.81
C ASP A 38 -7.61 -2.96 12.21
N ARG A 39 -7.49 -2.36 11.01
CA ARG A 39 -8.60 -1.76 10.25
C ARG A 39 -9.27 -2.73 9.27
N GLY A 40 -8.85 -4.00 9.20
CA GLY A 40 -9.36 -4.99 8.26
C GLY A 40 -8.88 -4.80 6.82
N LEU A 41 -7.82 -4.00 6.61
CA LEU A 41 -7.27 -3.73 5.30
C LEU A 41 -6.12 -4.70 4.97
N MET A 42 -5.97 -5.04 3.69
CA MET A 42 -4.85 -5.88 3.24
C MET A 42 -3.58 -5.06 3.10
N GLY A 43 -2.49 -5.59 3.65
CA GLY A 43 -1.18 -4.97 3.56
C GLY A 43 -0.04 -5.97 3.36
N ALA A 44 1.09 -5.49 2.85
CA ALA A 44 2.36 -6.22 2.76
C ALA A 44 3.52 -5.29 3.09
N VAL A 45 4.56 -5.81 3.75
CA VAL A 45 5.85 -5.12 3.85
C VAL A 45 6.65 -5.46 2.62
N HIS A 46 7.08 -4.44 1.88
CA HIS A 46 7.91 -4.65 0.69
C HIS A 46 8.68 -3.37 0.37
N SER A 47 9.92 -3.52 -0.07
CA SER A 47 10.70 -2.39 -0.54
C SER A 47 10.18 -1.93 -1.90
N TRP A 48 9.83 -0.65 -2.01
CA TRP A 48 9.52 0.03 -3.28
C TRP A 48 10.59 -0.11 -4.37
N CYS A 49 11.85 -0.34 -4.00
CA CYS A 49 12.98 -0.49 -4.92
C CYS A 49 13.11 -1.93 -5.44
N GLU A 50 12.43 -2.88 -4.81
CA GLU A 50 12.42 -4.29 -5.19
C GLU A 50 11.15 -4.57 -6.02
N ALA A 51 11.24 -5.44 -7.02
CA ALA A 51 10.05 -5.93 -7.69
C ALA A 51 9.36 -7.01 -6.84
N PHE A 52 8.03 -7.02 -6.78
CA PHE A 52 7.32 -8.15 -6.16
C PHE A 52 7.59 -9.43 -6.95
N SER A 53 7.99 -10.50 -6.26
CA SER A 53 8.23 -11.81 -6.90
C SER A 53 6.95 -12.43 -7.50
N THR A 54 5.76 -11.90 -7.17
CA THR A 54 4.46 -12.33 -7.71
C THR A 54 4.11 -11.75 -9.08
N TYR A 55 5.09 -11.20 -9.82
CA TYR A 55 4.86 -10.78 -11.21
C TYR A 55 4.57 -12.00 -12.11
N PRO A 56 3.52 -11.96 -12.96
CA PRO A 56 2.76 -10.78 -13.36
C PRO A 56 1.38 -10.72 -12.69
N ARG A 57 1.26 -10.04 -11.55
CA ARG A 57 -0.03 -9.49 -11.12
C ARG A 57 -0.22 -8.13 -11.80
N THR A 58 -1.17 -8.05 -12.72
CA THR A 58 -1.63 -6.79 -13.30
C THR A 58 -2.43 -6.01 -12.25
N TYR A 59 -2.07 -4.76 -12.01
CA TYR A 59 -2.82 -3.85 -11.14
C TYR A 59 -3.46 -2.78 -12.02
N ASP A 60 -4.76 -2.56 -11.89
CA ASP A 60 -5.47 -1.54 -12.68
C ASP A 60 -5.08 -0.12 -12.27
N LEU A 61 -4.85 0.09 -10.97
CA LEU A 61 -4.50 1.37 -10.39
C LEU A 61 -3.32 1.23 -9.45
N PHE A 62 -2.34 2.11 -9.61
CA PHE A 62 -1.15 2.17 -8.79
C PHE A 62 -0.95 3.58 -8.28
N LEU A 63 -0.92 3.73 -6.96
CA LEU A 63 -0.72 5.00 -6.28
C LEU A 63 0.60 4.95 -5.54
N CYS A 64 1.51 5.87 -5.89
CA CYS A 64 2.77 6.05 -5.20
C CYS A 64 2.92 7.53 -4.86
N TYR A 65 2.64 7.90 -3.61
CA TYR A 65 2.90 9.26 -3.12
C TYR A 65 4.37 9.37 -2.68
N VAL A 66 5.23 9.72 -3.63
CA VAL A 66 6.59 10.22 -3.34
C VAL A 66 6.53 11.74 -3.24
N LEU A 67 6.22 12.26 -2.06
CA LEU A 67 6.60 13.63 -1.72
C LEU A 67 8.11 13.61 -1.46
N LYS A 68 8.89 13.81 -2.52
CA LYS A 68 10.27 14.28 -2.45
C LYS A 68 10.26 15.68 -3.07
N PHE A 69 9.82 16.67 -2.30
CA PHE A 69 10.19 18.05 -2.55
C PHE A 69 11.35 18.36 -1.60
N LEU A 70 12.51 18.59 -2.23
CA LEU A 70 13.83 18.95 -1.68
C LEU A 70 14.65 17.79 -1.11
#